data_AF-A0A2T5XVL2-F1
#
_entry.id   AF-A0A2T5XVL2-F1
#
_cell.length_a   1.000
_cell.length_b   1.000
_cell.length_c   1.000
_cell.angle_alpha   90.00
_cell.angle_beta   90.00
_cell.angle_gamma   90.00
#
_symmetry.space_group_name_H-M   'P 1'
#
loop_
_entity.id
_entity.type
_entity.pdbx_description
1 polymer ?
#
loop_
_entity_poly.entity_id
_entity_poly.type
_entity_poly.pdbx_seq_one_letter_code
_entity_poly.pdbx_strand_id
1 'polypeptide(L)'
;MKKNIYYFVMGVFALLATASCSKSESEESAKYQNLPQEVKSIISDKILRKLEASGMVIHTGTTPPNIEGTFNITPFELAFTDVPDNQYVVGYKITGYTYRFYDQQGVKIKTDYENLDFLSNDKAIGKGTIISGSENKFTAYMAFEGEDNSISASYKQLAVISGEITAQGIKNFKYAFYLLEKNDPLNTLMPVGGTRIWFDSDNMSERE
;
A
#
# COMPACT_ATOMS: atom_id res chain seq x y z
N MET A 1 -12.28 72.66 -31.85
CA MET A 1 -12.41 71.82 -33.07
C MET A 1 -11.65 70.52 -32.85
N LYS A 2 -12.26 69.41 -33.29
CA LYS A 2 -11.80 68.01 -33.16
C LYS A 2 -10.47 67.75 -33.89
N LYS A 3 -9.61 66.88 -33.35
CA LYS A 3 -9.28 65.53 -33.87
C LYS A 3 -7.95 64.97 -33.31
N ASN A 4 -8.09 63.89 -32.54
CA ASN A 4 -7.33 62.62 -32.45
C ASN A 4 -5.93 62.51 -33.08
N ILE A 5 -4.97 61.87 -32.40
CA ILE A 5 -4.53 60.47 -32.67
C ILE A 5 -3.35 60.03 -31.77
N TYR A 6 -3.56 58.87 -31.13
CA TYR A 6 -2.70 57.82 -30.57
C TYR A 6 -1.18 57.88 -30.67
N TYR A 7 -0.50 57.49 -29.58
CA TYR A 7 0.63 56.53 -29.41
C TYR A 7 0.96 56.55 -27.89
N PHE A 8 1.29 55.53 -27.10
CA PHE A 8 1.66 54.13 -27.27
C PHE A 8 1.66 53.59 -25.82
N VAL A 9 0.79 52.62 -25.48
CA VAL A 9 0.75 52.02 -24.13
C VAL A 9 1.91 51.03 -24.03
N MET A 10 3.01 51.45 -23.41
CA MET A 10 4.12 50.54 -23.09
C MET A 10 4.03 50.07 -21.64
N GLY A 11 3.76 48.76 -21.52
CA GLY A 11 4.26 47.83 -20.51
C GLY A 11 4.45 48.27 -19.06
N VAL A 12 3.55 47.81 -18.18
CA VAL A 12 3.92 47.38 -16.83
C VAL A 12 3.31 45.99 -16.62
N PHE A 13 4.09 44.95 -16.91
CA PHE A 13 3.82 43.56 -16.55
C PHE A 13 5.04 43.07 -15.76
N ALA A 14 4.98 43.21 -14.43
CA ALA A 14 5.93 42.66 -13.46
C ALA A 14 5.33 42.92 -12.07
N LEU A 15 5.21 42.00 -11.12
CA LEU A 15 5.61 40.61 -10.96
C LEU A 15 4.60 40.06 -9.94
N LEU A 16 3.70 39.16 -10.35
CA LEU A 16 3.06 38.27 -9.38
C LEU A 16 4.11 37.22 -9.05
N ALA A 17 4.81 37.42 -7.93
CA ALA A 17 5.70 36.44 -7.36
C ALA A 17 4.88 35.17 -7.08
N THR A 18 5.00 34.17 -7.94
CA THR A 18 4.57 32.83 -7.65
C THR A 18 5.46 32.33 -6.51
N ALA A 19 4.87 32.19 -5.32
CA ALA A 19 5.42 31.35 -4.28
C ALA A 19 5.41 29.91 -4.80
N SER A 20 6.43 29.56 -5.58
CA SER A 20 6.64 28.22 -6.12
C SER A 20 7.13 27.32 -5.00
N CYS A 21 6.21 26.49 -4.51
CA CYS A 21 6.37 25.33 -3.64
C CYS A 21 7.82 24.87 -3.38
N SER A 22 8.34 25.18 -2.19
CA SER A 22 9.42 24.41 -1.56
C SER A 22 8.95 23.61 -0.33
N LYS A 23 7.62 23.57 -0.09
CA LYS A 23 7.01 22.99 1.12
C LYS A 23 6.69 21.49 1.02
N SER A 24 6.66 20.92 -0.19
CA SER A 24 6.16 19.55 -0.38
C SER A 24 7.14 18.47 0.07
N GLU A 25 8.44 18.57 -0.26
CA GLU A 25 9.38 17.47 0.04
C GLU A 25 9.73 17.37 1.53
N SER A 26 9.80 18.50 2.25
CA SER A 26 10.19 18.52 3.66
C SER A 26 9.11 17.96 4.59
N GLU A 27 7.83 18.28 4.35
CA GLU A 27 6.72 17.79 5.17
C GLU A 27 6.38 16.32 4.86
N GLU A 28 6.53 15.89 3.60
CA GLU A 28 6.25 14.52 3.17
C GLU A 28 7.31 13.53 3.68
N SER A 29 8.57 13.96 3.81
CA SER A 29 9.63 13.19 4.48
C SER A 29 9.45 13.10 6.01
N ALA A 30 8.77 14.08 6.62
CA ALA A 30 8.53 14.12 8.06
C ALA A 30 7.48 13.09 8.51
N LYS A 31 6.47 12.82 7.69
CA LYS A 31 5.39 11.87 8.01
C LYS A 31 5.93 10.50 8.40
N TYR A 32 6.87 9.98 7.64
CA TYR A 32 7.41 8.63 7.86
C TYR A 32 8.52 8.58 8.90
N GLN A 33 8.90 9.70 9.53
CA GLN A 33 9.84 9.70 10.66
C GLN A 33 9.22 9.04 11.90
N ASN A 34 7.88 9.07 12.02
CA ASN A 34 7.15 8.45 13.11
C ASN A 34 6.78 6.98 12.84
N LEU A 35 7.55 6.28 12.01
CA LEU A 35 7.43 4.84 11.85
C LEU A 35 8.42 4.13 12.80
N PRO A 36 8.11 2.90 13.25
CA PRO A 36 9.10 2.06 13.87
C PRO A 36 10.33 1.94 12.96
N GLN A 37 11.52 1.95 13.55
CA GLN A 37 12.77 1.92 12.80
C GLN A 37 12.88 0.67 11.92
N GLU A 38 12.31 -0.45 12.38
CA GLU A 38 12.25 -1.72 11.66
C GLU A 38 11.45 -1.64 10.35
N VAL A 39 10.55 -0.68 10.18
CA VAL A 39 9.83 -0.50 8.91
C VAL A 39 10.78 -0.04 7.81
N LYS A 40 11.80 0.77 8.15
CA LYS A 40 12.73 1.35 7.17
C LYS A 40 13.66 0.31 6.54
N SER A 41 13.85 -0.84 7.17
CA SER A 41 14.59 -1.95 6.55
C SER A 41 13.75 -2.77 5.57
N ILE A 42 12.42 -2.62 5.60
CA ILE A 42 11.47 -3.33 4.75
C ILE A 42 11.06 -2.49 3.55
N ILE A 43 10.75 -1.21 3.78
CA ILE A 43 10.19 -0.31 2.77
C ILE A 43 10.84 1.08 2.85
N SER A 44 11.14 1.64 1.68
CA SER A 44 11.65 3.02 1.56
C SER A 44 10.51 4.04 1.52
N ASP A 45 10.80 5.28 1.93
CA ASP A 45 9.85 6.40 1.88
C ASP A 45 9.32 6.66 0.47
N LYS A 46 10.15 6.40 -0.56
CA LYS A 46 9.73 6.53 -1.97
C LYS A 46 8.61 5.53 -2.30
N ILE A 47 8.71 4.29 -1.82
CA ILE A 47 7.68 3.28 -2.05
C ILE A 47 6.43 3.62 -1.22
N LEU A 48 6.59 4.03 0.05
CA LEU A 48 5.46 4.46 0.89
C LEU A 48 4.63 5.56 0.21
N ARG A 49 5.28 6.61 -0.31
CA ARG A 49 4.60 7.68 -1.05
C ARG A 49 3.87 7.17 -2.28
N LYS A 50 4.51 6.28 -3.04
CA LYS A 50 3.89 5.67 -4.20
C LYS A 50 2.62 4.90 -3.81
N LEU A 51 2.68 4.08 -2.77
CA LEU A 51 1.52 3.32 -2.30
C LEU A 51 0.37 4.25 -1.88
N GLU A 52 0.66 5.33 -1.17
CA GLU A 52 -0.36 6.31 -0.78
C GLU A 52 -0.95 7.06 -1.98
N ALA A 53 -0.11 7.45 -2.94
CA ALA A 53 -0.57 8.05 -4.19
C ALA A 53 -1.45 7.07 -5.01
N SER A 54 -1.24 5.76 -4.86
CA SER A 54 -2.05 4.69 -5.45
C SER A 54 -3.32 4.37 -4.64
N GLY A 55 -3.58 5.05 -3.51
CA GLY A 55 -4.79 4.88 -2.71
C GLY A 55 -4.66 3.95 -1.49
N MET A 56 -3.45 3.54 -1.15
CA MET A 56 -3.17 2.86 0.12
C MET A 56 -3.31 3.83 1.30
N VAL A 57 -3.74 3.33 2.44
CA VAL A 57 -3.77 4.09 3.70
C VAL A 57 -2.60 3.62 4.57
N ILE A 58 -1.75 4.55 5.02
CA ILE A 58 -0.62 4.23 5.90
C ILE A 58 -0.82 4.91 7.25
N HIS A 59 -1.06 4.09 8.28
CA HIS A 59 -1.18 4.51 9.67
C HIS A 59 0.20 4.51 10.32
N THR A 60 0.83 5.68 10.38
CA THR A 60 2.08 5.91 11.09
C THR A 60 1.89 5.90 12.61
N GLY A 61 2.97 5.76 13.36
CA GLY A 61 2.97 5.70 14.82
C GLY A 61 3.73 4.48 15.34
N THR A 62 4.22 4.58 16.57
CA THR A 62 5.06 3.57 17.23
C THR A 62 4.32 2.80 18.33
N THR A 63 3.02 3.04 18.50
CA THR A 63 2.16 2.41 19.50
C THR A 63 0.94 1.76 18.83
N PRO A 64 1.15 0.77 17.93
CA PRO A 64 0.05 0.10 17.26
C PRO A 64 -0.84 -0.65 18.27
N PRO A 65 -2.13 -0.87 17.95
CA PRO A 65 -2.99 -1.73 18.75
C PRO A 65 -2.49 -3.18 18.78
N ASN A 66 -3.05 -3.98 19.69
CA ASN A 66 -3.01 -5.44 19.53
C ASN A 66 -3.94 -5.83 18.38
N ILE A 67 -3.39 -6.47 17.34
CA ILE A 67 -4.13 -6.93 16.17
C ILE A 67 -4.24 -8.45 16.08
N GLU A 68 -3.81 -9.18 17.10
CA GLU A 68 -3.88 -10.63 17.11
C GLU A 68 -5.30 -11.14 16.84
N GLY A 69 -5.38 -12.24 16.08
CA GLY A 69 -6.63 -12.82 15.62
C GLY A 69 -6.50 -13.49 14.26
N THR A 70 -7.53 -14.24 13.88
CA THR A 70 -7.73 -14.73 12.52
C THR A 70 -8.86 -13.93 11.89
N PHE A 71 -8.66 -13.48 10.66
CA PHE A 71 -9.58 -12.60 9.93
C PHE A 71 -9.84 -13.12 8.53
N ASN A 72 -11.08 -13.09 8.12
CA ASN A 72 -11.51 -13.45 6.76
C ASN A 72 -11.72 -12.17 5.95
N ILE A 73 -11.02 -12.08 4.82
CA ILE A 73 -11.05 -10.93 3.92
C ILE A 73 -11.82 -11.37 2.69
N THR A 74 -13.13 -11.14 2.65
CA THR A 74 -14.01 -11.61 1.57
C THR A 74 -15.25 -10.71 1.43
N PRO A 75 -15.54 -10.17 0.24
CA PRO A 75 -14.86 -10.37 -1.04
C PRO A 75 -13.66 -9.42 -1.22
N PHE A 76 -12.54 -9.95 -1.72
CA PHE A 76 -11.33 -9.18 -1.94
C PHE A 76 -11.26 -8.59 -3.36
N GLU A 77 -11.34 -7.27 -3.46
CA GLU A 77 -11.55 -6.54 -4.71
C GLU A 77 -10.36 -5.62 -5.05
N LEU A 78 -10.01 -5.54 -6.34
CA LEU A 78 -8.94 -4.70 -6.85
C LEU A 78 -9.41 -3.24 -6.99
N ALA A 79 -8.90 -2.34 -6.15
CA ALA A 79 -9.20 -0.90 -6.19
C ALA A 79 -8.30 -0.12 -7.15
N PHE A 80 -7.05 -0.57 -7.34
CA PHE A 80 -6.07 0.14 -8.16
C PHE A 80 -5.06 -0.82 -8.78
N THR A 81 -4.65 -0.55 -10.01
CA THR A 81 -3.47 -1.15 -10.64
C THR A 81 -2.80 -0.11 -11.53
N ASP A 82 -1.46 -0.03 -11.52
CA ASP A 82 -0.68 0.70 -12.53
C ASP A 82 -0.09 -0.23 -13.59
N VAL A 83 -0.44 -1.50 -13.54
CA VAL A 83 0.02 -2.55 -14.44
C VAL A 83 -1.04 -2.80 -15.50
N PRO A 84 -0.72 -2.57 -16.79
CA PRO A 84 -1.61 -2.93 -17.89
C PRO A 84 -1.80 -4.45 -17.92
N ASP A 85 -3.03 -4.90 -17.72
CA ASP A 85 -3.40 -6.31 -17.59
C ASP A 85 -4.83 -6.50 -18.11
N ASN A 86 -5.13 -7.65 -18.72
CA ASN A 86 -6.47 -7.97 -19.21
C ASN A 86 -7.33 -8.72 -18.17
N GLN A 87 -6.70 -9.37 -17.20
CA GLN A 87 -7.32 -10.11 -16.12
C GLN A 87 -7.50 -9.22 -14.90
N TYR A 88 -6.42 -8.56 -14.45
CA TYR A 88 -6.41 -7.78 -13.21
C TYR A 88 -6.73 -6.31 -13.47
N VAL A 89 -8.00 -6.03 -13.70
CA VAL A 89 -8.54 -4.67 -13.87
C VAL A 89 -9.29 -4.20 -12.63
N VAL A 90 -9.41 -2.88 -12.42
CA VAL A 90 -10.16 -2.32 -11.29
C VAL A 90 -11.58 -2.91 -11.23
N GLY A 91 -12.01 -3.33 -10.04
CA GLY A 91 -13.26 -4.05 -9.80
C GLY A 91 -13.15 -5.58 -9.94
N TYR A 92 -12.00 -6.11 -10.36
CA TYR A 92 -11.75 -7.55 -10.35
C TYR A 92 -11.79 -8.10 -8.92
N LYS A 93 -12.47 -9.23 -8.73
CA LYS A 93 -12.67 -9.86 -7.43
C LYS A 93 -12.04 -11.24 -7.41
N ILE A 94 -11.46 -11.59 -6.27
CA ILE A 94 -11.11 -12.96 -5.93
C ILE A 94 -11.86 -13.38 -4.66
N THR A 95 -11.92 -14.68 -4.39
CA THR A 95 -12.65 -15.25 -3.25
C THR A 95 -12.24 -14.58 -1.94
N GLY A 96 -10.94 -14.43 -1.72
CA GLY A 96 -10.42 -13.78 -0.52
C GLY A 96 -9.22 -14.49 0.07
N TYR A 97 -8.89 -14.08 1.30
CA TYR A 97 -7.82 -14.67 2.09
C TYR A 97 -8.26 -14.79 3.54
N THR A 98 -7.71 -15.77 4.24
CA THR A 98 -7.64 -15.75 5.70
C THR A 98 -6.26 -15.23 6.11
N TYR A 99 -6.22 -14.27 7.04
CA TYR A 99 -4.98 -13.79 7.67
C TYR A 99 -5.02 -14.07 9.16
N ARG A 100 -3.94 -14.63 9.70
CA ARG A 100 -3.77 -14.83 11.15
C ARG A 100 -2.59 -14.03 11.65
N PHE A 101 -2.85 -13.15 12.62
CA PHE A 101 -1.85 -12.36 13.32
C PHE A 101 -1.67 -12.90 14.75
N TYR A 102 -0.43 -13.15 15.17
CA TYR A 102 -0.14 -13.78 16.47
C TYR A 102 1.29 -13.50 16.94
N ASP A 103 1.54 -13.79 18.22
CA ASP A 103 2.82 -13.56 18.90
C ASP A 103 3.27 -12.10 18.80
N GLN A 104 2.35 -11.15 19.00
CA GLN A 104 2.66 -9.72 18.95
C GLN A 104 3.55 -9.32 20.13
N GLN A 105 4.73 -8.77 19.82
CA GLN A 105 5.71 -8.24 20.75
C GLN A 105 6.08 -6.82 20.34
N GLY A 106 5.35 -5.84 20.89
CA GLY A 106 5.46 -4.44 20.49
C GLY A 106 5.06 -4.25 19.02
N VAL A 107 6.02 -3.83 18.20
CA VAL A 107 5.84 -3.61 16.74
C VAL A 107 6.14 -4.87 15.91
N LYS A 108 6.51 -5.99 16.53
CA LYS A 108 6.82 -7.24 15.82
C LYS A 108 5.67 -8.21 16.00
N ILE A 109 5.26 -8.87 14.94
CA ILE A 109 4.19 -9.87 14.96
C ILE A 109 4.48 -10.96 13.93
N LYS A 110 3.87 -12.13 14.07
CA LYS A 110 3.85 -13.16 13.05
C LYS A 110 2.55 -13.12 12.27
N THR A 111 2.65 -13.40 10.97
CA THR A 111 1.51 -13.48 10.07
C THR A 111 1.51 -14.81 9.33
N ASP A 112 0.38 -15.50 9.40
CA ASP A 112 0.02 -16.55 8.45
C ASP A 112 -1.00 -15.99 7.47
N TYR A 113 -1.02 -16.53 6.25
CA TYR A 113 -2.10 -16.27 5.31
C TYR A 113 -2.39 -17.48 4.45
N GLU A 114 -3.62 -17.60 3.97
CA GLU A 114 -4.05 -18.63 3.03
C GLU A 114 -5.12 -18.06 2.10
N ASN A 115 -4.96 -18.29 0.79
CA ASN A 115 -5.98 -17.93 -0.20
C ASN A 115 -7.20 -18.85 -0.05
N LEU A 116 -8.41 -18.27 -0.08
CA LEU A 116 -9.66 -19.01 0.08
C LEU A 116 -10.11 -19.78 -1.17
N ASP A 117 -9.47 -19.57 -2.32
CA ASP A 117 -9.66 -20.42 -3.50
C ASP A 117 -8.96 -21.77 -3.30
N PHE A 118 -9.75 -22.84 -3.26
CA PHE A 118 -9.26 -24.22 -3.07
C PHE A 118 -8.31 -24.71 -4.18
N LEU A 119 -8.27 -24.04 -5.32
CA LEU A 119 -7.31 -24.31 -6.40
C LEU A 119 -5.99 -23.54 -6.23
N SER A 120 -5.96 -22.53 -5.36
CA SER A 120 -4.77 -21.74 -5.07
C SER A 120 -3.88 -22.46 -4.04
N ASN A 121 -2.57 -22.39 -4.26
CA ASN A 121 -1.56 -22.85 -3.29
C ASN A 121 -0.89 -21.66 -2.57
N ASP A 122 -1.42 -20.44 -2.74
CA ASP A 122 -0.84 -19.24 -2.13
C ASP A 122 -1.13 -19.18 -0.64
N LYS A 123 -0.14 -19.58 0.15
CA LYS A 123 -0.19 -19.57 1.61
C LYS A 123 1.20 -19.39 2.22
N ALA A 124 1.23 -18.86 3.43
CA ALA A 124 2.45 -18.75 4.22
C ALA A 124 2.17 -18.91 5.71
N ILE A 125 3.19 -19.37 6.45
CA ILE A 125 3.16 -19.54 7.90
C ILE A 125 4.34 -18.81 8.52
N GLY A 126 4.11 -18.10 9.62
CA GLY A 126 5.11 -17.53 10.49
C GLY A 126 5.93 -16.41 9.87
N LYS A 127 5.37 -15.67 8.91
CA LYS A 127 6.08 -14.54 8.31
C LYS A 127 6.27 -13.45 9.34
N GLY A 128 7.51 -12.97 9.46
CA GLY A 128 7.84 -11.84 10.32
C GLY A 128 7.25 -10.56 9.74
N THR A 129 6.46 -9.87 10.54
CA THR A 129 5.69 -8.69 10.14
C THR A 129 6.00 -7.55 11.08
N ILE A 130 6.17 -6.35 10.53
CA ILE A 130 6.35 -5.13 11.34
C ILE A 130 5.06 -4.29 11.33
N ILE A 131 4.71 -3.90 12.53
CA ILE A 131 3.64 -3.06 13.08
C ILE A 131 3.79 -1.54 13.14
N SER A 132 3.04 -0.70 12.43
CA SER A 132 2.91 0.73 12.80
C SER A 132 1.48 1.10 13.10
N GLY A 133 1.27 2.19 13.85
CA GLY A 133 -0.06 2.72 14.11
C GLY A 133 -0.20 3.40 15.46
N SER A 134 -1.46 3.75 15.76
CA SER A 134 -1.89 4.41 16.99
C SER A 134 -3.36 4.13 17.24
N GLU A 135 -3.78 4.18 18.50
CA GLU A 135 -5.16 3.89 18.91
C GLU A 135 -5.58 2.51 18.40
N ASN A 136 -6.64 2.42 17.60
CA ASN A 136 -7.12 1.19 17.00
C ASN A 136 -6.73 1.04 15.52
N LYS A 137 -5.87 1.90 14.97
CA LYS A 137 -5.46 1.86 13.56
C LYS A 137 -4.07 1.29 13.42
N PHE A 138 -3.85 0.47 12.40
CA PHE A 138 -2.57 -0.18 12.17
C PHE A 138 -2.19 -0.25 10.69
N THR A 139 -0.90 -0.38 10.44
CA THR A 139 -0.35 -0.80 9.15
C THR A 139 0.70 -1.86 9.39
N ALA A 140 0.61 -2.96 8.66
CA ALA A 140 1.52 -4.09 8.72
C ALA A 140 2.35 -4.17 7.44
N TYR A 141 3.66 -4.34 7.59
CA TYR A 141 4.63 -4.40 6.51
C TYR A 141 5.29 -5.77 6.50
N MET A 142 5.22 -6.44 5.34
CA MET A 142 5.80 -7.75 5.11
C MET A 142 6.56 -7.72 3.80
N ALA A 143 7.83 -8.13 3.83
CA ALA A 143 8.56 -8.47 2.61
C ALA A 143 8.80 -9.97 2.60
N PHE A 144 8.61 -10.59 1.45
CA PHE A 144 8.91 -12.00 1.28
C PHE A 144 9.39 -12.32 -0.12
N GLU A 145 10.13 -13.41 -0.18
CA GLU A 145 10.61 -14.02 -1.41
C GLU A 145 9.70 -15.21 -1.74
N GLY A 146 9.46 -15.41 -3.03
CA GLY A 146 8.65 -16.49 -3.55
C GLY A 146 9.24 -17.04 -4.85
N GLU A 147 8.83 -18.25 -5.18
CA GLU A 147 9.22 -18.96 -6.40
C GLU A 147 7.97 -19.49 -7.09
N ASP A 148 7.93 -19.35 -8.41
CA ASP A 148 6.97 -20.03 -9.27
C ASP A 148 7.72 -21.03 -10.15
N ASN A 149 7.74 -22.28 -9.68
CA ASN A 149 8.41 -23.38 -10.35
C ASN A 149 7.81 -23.72 -11.71
N SER A 150 6.55 -23.34 -11.98
CA SER A 150 5.88 -23.63 -13.27
C SER A 150 6.47 -22.81 -14.42
N ILE A 151 7.00 -21.64 -14.11
CA ILE A 151 7.62 -20.71 -15.07
C ILE A 151 9.11 -20.45 -14.77
N SER A 152 9.69 -21.17 -13.81
CA SER A 152 11.08 -20.98 -13.35
C SER A 152 11.38 -19.54 -12.95
N ALA A 153 10.43 -18.91 -12.26
CA ALA A 153 10.55 -17.53 -11.80
C ALA A 153 10.77 -17.46 -10.29
N SER A 154 11.49 -16.43 -9.84
CA SER A 154 11.58 -16.04 -8.43
C SER A 154 11.31 -14.55 -8.31
N TYR A 155 10.85 -14.13 -7.14
CA TYR A 155 10.51 -12.73 -6.90
C TYR A 155 10.66 -12.35 -5.45
N LYS A 156 10.85 -11.05 -5.24
CA LYS A 156 10.75 -10.40 -3.94
C LYS A 156 9.63 -9.39 -4.01
N GLN A 157 8.72 -9.46 -3.05
CA GLN A 157 7.57 -8.56 -3.01
C GLN A 157 7.36 -7.97 -1.63
N LEU A 158 6.61 -6.88 -1.63
CA LEU A 158 6.11 -6.21 -0.44
C LEU A 158 4.59 -6.38 -0.40
N ALA A 159 4.11 -6.79 0.76
CA ALA A 159 2.72 -6.74 1.16
C ALA A 159 2.56 -5.70 2.28
N VAL A 160 1.68 -4.72 2.07
CA VAL A 160 1.33 -3.72 3.10
C VAL A 160 -0.15 -3.83 3.41
N ILE A 161 -0.51 -4.11 4.65
CA ILE A 161 -1.89 -4.25 5.09
C ILE A 161 -2.24 -3.07 5.99
N SER A 162 -3.44 -2.49 5.87
CA SER A 162 -3.91 -1.46 6.78
C SER A 162 -5.36 -1.67 7.18
N GLY A 163 -5.72 -1.22 8.37
CA GLY A 163 -7.11 -1.17 8.79
C GLY A 163 -7.27 -0.60 10.20
N GLU A 164 -8.51 -0.68 10.68
CA GLU A 164 -8.92 -0.31 12.02
C GLU A 164 -9.41 -1.56 12.76
N ILE A 165 -8.70 -1.96 13.82
CA ILE A 165 -9.09 -3.12 14.62
C ILE A 165 -10.33 -2.80 15.46
N THR A 166 -11.29 -3.72 15.45
CA THR A 166 -12.51 -3.65 16.23
C THR A 166 -12.78 -5.00 16.91
N ALA A 167 -13.82 -5.07 17.74
CA ALA A 167 -14.25 -6.33 18.33
C ALA A 167 -14.74 -7.33 17.26
N GLN A 168 -15.33 -6.84 16.17
CA GLN A 168 -15.91 -7.65 15.09
C GLN A 168 -14.87 -8.16 14.08
N GLY A 169 -13.70 -7.53 13.99
CA GLY A 169 -12.82 -7.72 12.85
C GLY A 169 -11.96 -6.51 12.53
N ILE A 170 -11.43 -6.47 11.30
CA ILE A 170 -10.67 -5.35 10.76
C ILE A 170 -11.59 -4.54 9.86
N LYS A 171 -11.88 -3.31 10.26
CA LYS A 171 -12.65 -2.37 9.45
C LYS A 171 -11.74 -1.70 8.41
N ASN A 172 -12.29 -1.51 7.20
CA ASN A 172 -11.63 -0.85 6.07
C ASN A 172 -10.27 -1.49 5.71
N PHE A 173 -10.22 -2.83 5.69
CA PHE A 173 -9.02 -3.56 5.30
C PHE A 173 -8.57 -3.15 3.89
N LYS A 174 -7.29 -2.77 3.77
CA LYS A 174 -6.61 -2.58 2.48
C LYS A 174 -5.32 -3.36 2.44
N TYR A 175 -4.94 -3.75 1.23
CA TYR A 175 -3.73 -4.48 0.95
C TYR A 175 -3.04 -3.88 -0.27
N ALA A 176 -1.75 -3.57 -0.13
CA ALA A 176 -0.88 -3.15 -1.20
C ALA A 176 0.05 -4.30 -1.59
N PHE A 177 0.00 -4.68 -2.86
CA PHE A 177 0.98 -5.55 -3.51
C PHE A 177 1.97 -4.68 -4.28
N TYR A 178 3.27 -4.85 -4.02
CA TYR A 178 4.33 -4.15 -4.75
C TYR A 178 5.48 -5.11 -5.05
N LEU A 179 5.88 -5.21 -6.33
CA LEU A 179 6.99 -6.08 -6.72
C LEU A 179 8.31 -5.34 -6.62
N LEU A 180 9.22 -5.84 -5.77
CA LEU A 180 10.53 -5.25 -5.56
C LEU A 180 11.52 -5.72 -6.62
N GLU A 181 11.58 -7.04 -6.85
CA GLU A 181 12.56 -7.69 -7.71
C GLU A 181 11.94 -8.95 -8.31
N LYS A 182 12.39 -9.36 -9.50
CA LYS A 182 12.05 -10.66 -10.09
C LYS A 182 13.18 -11.21 -10.96
N ASN A 183 13.31 -12.52 -10.98
CA ASN A 183 13.87 -13.28 -12.08
C ASN A 183 12.71 -14.01 -12.75
N ASP A 184 12.40 -13.67 -13.99
CA ASP A 184 11.20 -14.17 -14.67
C ASP A 184 11.52 -14.30 -16.17
N PRO A 185 12.03 -15.47 -16.60
CA PRO A 185 12.49 -15.68 -17.97
C PRO A 185 11.39 -15.56 -19.03
N LEU A 186 10.13 -15.78 -18.63
CA LEU A 186 8.98 -15.75 -19.53
C LEU A 186 8.27 -14.39 -19.52
N ASN A 187 8.68 -13.48 -18.62
CA ASN A 187 8.11 -12.16 -18.44
C ASN A 187 6.59 -12.18 -18.21
N THR A 188 6.11 -13.15 -17.42
CA THR A 188 4.69 -13.35 -17.10
C THR A 188 4.28 -12.75 -15.76
N LEU A 189 5.22 -12.55 -14.84
CA LEU A 189 4.95 -11.87 -13.57
C LEU A 189 4.78 -10.37 -13.79
N MET A 190 4.12 -9.73 -12.83
CA MET A 190 4.00 -8.28 -12.77
C MET A 190 5.37 -7.60 -12.97
N PRO A 191 5.47 -6.45 -13.66
CA PRO A 191 6.75 -5.75 -13.78
C PRO A 191 7.25 -5.26 -12.42
N VAL A 192 8.58 -5.16 -12.27
CA VAL A 192 9.20 -4.55 -11.08
C VAL A 192 8.67 -3.12 -10.90
N GLY A 193 8.29 -2.80 -9.67
CA GLY A 193 7.65 -1.54 -9.32
C GLY A 193 6.17 -1.44 -9.66
N GLY A 194 5.58 -2.48 -10.27
CA GLY A 194 4.14 -2.59 -10.43
C GLY A 194 3.45 -2.61 -9.08
N THR A 195 2.23 -2.08 -9.03
CA THR A 195 1.47 -1.89 -7.80
C THR A 195 0.02 -2.27 -8.01
N ARG A 196 -0.53 -3.02 -7.06
CA ARG A 196 -1.97 -3.30 -6.97
C ARG A 196 -2.46 -2.99 -5.56
N ILE A 197 -3.55 -2.24 -5.44
CA ILE A 197 -4.23 -2.00 -4.17
C ILE A 197 -5.54 -2.76 -4.17
N TRP A 198 -5.70 -3.61 -3.18
CA TRP A 198 -6.88 -4.42 -2.95
C TRP A 198 -7.53 -4.00 -1.64
N PHE A 199 -8.81 -4.32 -1.49
CA PHE A 199 -9.55 -4.02 -0.27
C PHE A 199 -10.64 -5.06 -0.05
N ASP A 200 -11.10 -5.14 1.20
CA ASP A 200 -12.31 -5.89 1.52
C ASP A 200 -13.54 -5.09 1.11
N SER A 201 -14.32 -5.60 0.16
CA SER A 201 -15.32 -4.79 -0.54
C SER A 201 -16.58 -4.48 0.26
N ASP A 202 -16.83 -5.20 1.36
CA ASP A 202 -17.85 -4.84 2.35
C ASP A 202 -17.32 -3.96 3.49
N ASN A 203 -16.01 -3.69 3.50
CA ASN A 203 -15.27 -2.90 4.48
C ASN A 203 -15.19 -3.51 5.90
N MET A 204 -15.43 -4.81 6.07
CA MET A 204 -15.26 -5.50 7.34
C MET A 204 -14.70 -6.91 7.15
N SER A 205 -13.45 -7.10 7.50
CA SER A 205 -12.87 -8.45 7.54
C SER A 205 -13.16 -9.10 8.89
N GLU A 206 -14.11 -10.02 8.94
CA GLU A 206 -14.59 -10.58 10.20
C GLU A 206 -13.53 -11.38 10.93
N ARG A 207 -13.55 -11.25 12.26
CA ARG A 207 -12.77 -12.07 13.18
C ARG A 207 -13.44 -13.44 13.35
N GLU A 208 -12.64 -14.50 13.28
CA GLU A 208 -13.05 -15.87 13.66
C GLU A 208 -13.13 -16.09 15.18
#